data_AF-A0A3C1DLY5-F1
#
_entry.id   AF-A0A3C1DLY5-F1
#
_cell.length_a   1.000
_cell.length_b   1.000
_cell.length_c   1.000
_cell.angle_alpha   90.00
_cell.angle_beta   90.00
_cell.angle_gamma   90.00
#
_symmetry.space_group_name_H-M   'P 1'
#
loop_
_entity.id
_entity.type
_entity.pdbx_description
1 polymer ?
#
loop_
_entity_poly.entity_id
_entity_poly.type
_entity_poly.pdbx_seq_one_letter_code
_entity_poly.pdbx_strand_id
1 'polypeptide(L)'
;RYWEQEFSQLRPVKRRGNRRYYQHHEVLLVRRIRELLYSQGFTISGARNRLDEAVLQDEADANSSGLTPEMLRAELLSIAEMLRV
;
A
#
# COMPACT_ATOMS: atom_id res chain seq x y z
N ARG A 1 -8.64 17.13 1.68
CA ARG A 1 -9.76 17.71 0.89
C ARG A 1 -9.43 17.84 -0.57
N TYR A 2 -8.58 18.79 -0.98
CA TYR A 2 -8.19 18.89 -2.40
C TYR A 2 -7.58 17.57 -2.91
N TRP A 3 -6.65 16.97 -2.15
CA TRP A 3 -6.10 15.65 -2.47
C TRP A 3 -7.15 14.52 -2.49
N GLU A 4 -8.27 14.63 -1.78
CA GLU A 4 -9.32 13.60 -1.86
C GLU A 4 -10.06 13.65 -3.21
N GLN A 5 -10.02 14.79 -3.91
CA GLN A 5 -10.57 14.94 -5.26
C GLN A 5 -9.58 14.47 -6.31
N GLU A 6 -8.29 14.75 -6.10
CA GLU A 6 -7.25 14.42 -7.07
C GLU A 6 -6.81 12.94 -6.99
N PHE A 7 -6.83 12.33 -5.80
CA PHE A 7 -6.38 10.96 -5.59
C PHE A 7 -7.57 10.07 -5.24
N SER A 8 -8.05 9.29 -6.21
CA SER A 8 -9.21 8.41 -6.08
C SER A 8 -9.03 7.28 -5.06
N GLN A 9 -7.78 6.95 -4.73
CA GLN A 9 -7.37 5.99 -3.70
C GLN A 9 -7.56 6.53 -2.27
N LEU A 10 -7.71 7.85 -2.11
CA LEU A 10 -7.91 8.52 -0.82
C LEU A 10 -9.41 8.76 -0.58
N ARG A 11 -10.11 7.79 0.00
CA ARG A 11 -11.58 7.81 0.18
C ARG A 11 -11.96 7.76 1.66
N PRO A 12 -12.10 8.92 2.32
CA PRO A 12 -12.42 8.92 3.74
C PRO A 12 -13.80 8.34 4.01
N VAL A 13 -13.89 7.59 5.11
CA VAL A 13 -15.18 7.10 5.61
C VAL A 13 -15.95 8.27 6.22
N LYS A 14 -17.11 8.59 5.64
CA LYS A 14 -18.01 9.63 6.14
C LYS A 14 -18.89 9.08 7.26
N ARG A 15 -18.89 9.75 8.41
CA ARG A 15 -19.75 9.45 9.57
C ARG A 15 -20.66 10.65 9.88
N ARG A 16 -21.62 10.49 10.81
CA ARG A 16 -22.47 11.59 11.30
C ARG A 16 -21.62 12.81 11.68
N GLY A 17 -22.09 14.00 11.32
CA GLY A 17 -21.41 15.26 11.61
C GLY A 17 -20.30 15.67 10.64
N ASN A 18 -20.28 15.14 9.40
CA ASN A 18 -19.34 15.54 8.33
C ASN A 18 -17.84 15.37 8.69
N ARG A 19 -17.53 14.46 9.62
CA ARG A 19 -16.16 14.10 9.99
C ARG A 19 -15.61 13.09 8.97
N ARG A 20 -14.36 13.30 8.56
CA ARG A 20 -13.62 12.46 7.61
C ARG A 20 -12.62 11.63 8.39
N TYR A 21 -12.81 10.32 8.42
CA TYR A 21 -11.87 9.40 9.04
C TYR A 21 -11.04 8.73 7.96
N TYR A 22 -9.74 8.67 8.21
CA TYR A 22 -8.78 8.01 7.34
C TYR A 22 -8.28 6.75 8.02
N GLN A 23 -8.20 5.68 7.26
CA GLN A 23 -7.57 4.43 7.69
C GLN A 23 -6.04 4.54 7.63
N HIS A 24 -5.36 3.54 8.21
CA HIS A 24 -3.90 3.51 8.22
C HIS A 24 -3.29 3.60 6.81
N HIS A 25 -3.79 2.82 5.86
CA HIS A 25 -3.31 2.84 4.47
C HIS A 25 -3.50 4.22 3.81
N GLU A 26 -4.60 4.91 4.09
CA GLU A 26 -4.84 6.27 3.59
C GLU A 26 -3.83 7.27 4.19
N VAL A 27 -3.45 7.10 5.46
CA VAL A 27 -2.42 7.94 6.10
C VAL A 27 -1.05 7.68 5.48
N LEU A 28 -0.71 6.43 5.18
CA LEU A 28 0.53 6.10 4.47
C LEU A 28 0.53 6.71 3.06
N LEU A 29 -0.59 6.62 2.35
CA LEU A 29 -0.77 7.21 1.02
C LEU A 29 -0.58 8.73 1.05
N VAL A 30 -1.14 9.42 2.05
CA VAL A 30 -0.92 10.87 2.25
C VAL A 30 0.56 11.20 2.48
N ARG A 31 1.29 10.39 3.24
CA ARG A 31 2.74 10.58 3.44
C ARG A 31 3.49 10.45 2.11
N ARG A 32 3.12 9.47 1.29
CA ARG A 32 3.73 9.26 -0.02
C ARG A 32 3.41 10.40 -1.00
N ILE A 33 2.16 10.85 -1.06
CA ILE A 33 1.78 12.02 -1.86
C ILE A 33 2.62 13.24 -1.47
N ARG A 34 2.76 13.49 -0.16
CA ARG A 34 3.57 14.62 0.33
C ARG A 34 5.02 14.53 -0.13
N GLU A 35 5.62 13.34 -0.04
CA GLU A 35 6.98 13.11 -0.51
C GLU A 35 7.14 13.39 -2.00
N LEU A 36 6.23 12.86 -2.83
CA LEU A 36 6.25 13.07 -4.28
C LEU A 36 6.17 14.55 -4.64
N LEU A 37 5.26 15.29 -4.00
CA LEU A 37 5.04 16.70 -4.33
C LEU A 37 6.17 17.60 -3.81
N TYR A 38 6.57 17.44 -2.55
CA TYR A 38 7.46 18.39 -1.89
C TYR A 38 8.93 17.98 -1.89
N SER A 39 9.23 16.68 -1.85
CA SER A 39 10.60 16.19 -1.84
C SER A 39 11.11 15.91 -3.26
N GLN A 40 10.24 15.38 -4.11
CA GLN A 40 10.61 14.96 -5.47
C GLN A 40 10.17 15.96 -6.54
N GLY A 41 9.34 16.96 -6.18
CA GLY A 41 8.95 18.06 -7.07
C GLY A 41 7.95 17.66 -8.16
N PHE A 42 7.22 16.56 -7.98
CA PHE A 42 6.18 16.16 -8.94
C PHE A 42 4.99 17.12 -8.92
N THR A 43 4.34 17.25 -10.07
CA THR A 43 3.00 17.85 -10.17
C THR A 43 1.95 16.88 -9.63
N ILE A 44 0.74 17.36 -9.35
CA ILE A 44 -0.39 16.52 -8.92
C ILE A 44 -0.62 15.35 -9.89
N SER A 45 -0.64 15.62 -11.20
CA SER A 45 -0.81 14.60 -12.23
C SER A 45 0.36 13.62 -12.28
N GLY A 46 1.60 14.11 -12.13
CA GLY A 46 2.79 13.25 -12.08
C GLY A 46 2.80 12.32 -10.87
N ALA A 47 2.43 12.84 -9.69
CA ALA A 47 2.30 12.06 -8.47
C ALA A 47 1.19 11.01 -8.57
N ARG A 48 0.06 11.33 -9.22
CA ARG A 48 -1.03 10.38 -9.48
C ARG A 48 -0.56 9.20 -10.31
N ASN A 49 0.07 9.46 -11.46
CA ASN A 49 0.56 8.41 -12.35
C ASN A 49 1.56 7.50 -11.63
N ARG A 50 2.47 8.08 -10.84
CA ARG A 50 3.45 7.32 -10.03
C ARG A 50 2.80 6.44 -8.96
N LEU A 51 1.70 6.88 -8.37
CA LEU A 51 0.96 6.10 -7.36
C LEU A 51 0.18 4.96 -8.00
N ASP A 52 -0.43 5.18 -9.17
CA ASP A 52 -1.15 4.11 -9.88
C ASP A 52 -0.18 3.02 -10.38
N GLU A 53 1.00 3.41 -10.87
CA GLU A 53 2.07 2.47 -11.26
C GLU A 53 2.57 1.65 -10.06
N ALA A 54 2.76 2.29 -8.90
CA ALA A 54 3.20 1.60 -7.69
C ALA A 54 2.16 0.59 -7.18
N VAL A 55 0.86 0.87 -7.30
CA VAL A 55 -0.20 -0.08 -6.93
C VAL A 55 -0.19 -1.30 -7.85
N LEU A 56 -0.02 -1.09 -9.16
CA LEU A 56 0.11 -2.19 -10.11
C LEU A 56 1.35 -3.05 -9.83
N GLN A 57 2.45 -2.42 -9.39
CA GLN A 57 3.66 -3.11 -8.98
C GLN A 57 3.43 -3.93 -7.70
N ASP A 58 2.80 -3.35 -6.67
CA ASP A 58 2.46 -4.05 -5.43
C ASP A 58 1.50 -5.23 -5.68
N GLU A 59 0.54 -5.11 -6.60
CA GLU A 59 -0.33 -6.23 -6.97
C GLU A 59 0.41 -7.31 -7.77
N ALA A 60 1.33 -6.92 -8.66
CA ALA A 60 2.19 -7.86 -9.37
C ALA A 60 3.17 -8.56 -8.42
N ASP A 61 3.72 -7.84 -7.45
CA ASP A 61 4.63 -8.35 -6.43
C ASP A 61 3.90 -9.21 -5.40
N ALA A 62 2.67 -8.88 -5.01
CA ALA A 62 1.83 -9.73 -4.17
C ALA A 62 1.44 -11.04 -4.88
N ASN A 63 1.23 -11.00 -6.20
CA ASN A 63 0.99 -12.20 -7.01
C ASN A 63 2.27 -13.01 -7.29
N SER A 64 3.44 -12.36 -7.35
CA SER A 64 4.72 -13.02 -7.60
C SER A 64 5.37 -13.55 -6.31
N SER A 65 5.11 -12.92 -5.16
CA SER A 65 5.39 -13.44 -3.82
C SER A 65 4.41 -14.54 -3.43
N GLY A 66 4.18 -15.47 -4.38
CA GLY A 66 3.49 -16.74 -4.24
C GLY A 66 4.20 -17.68 -3.26
N LEU A 67 4.39 -17.22 -2.03
CA LEU A 67 4.56 -18.04 -0.85
C LEU A 67 3.21 -18.70 -0.63
N THR A 68 2.98 -19.80 -1.35
CA THR A 68 1.82 -20.62 -1.09
C THR A 68 1.92 -21.08 0.37
N PRO A 69 0.79 -21.19 1.08
CA PRO A 69 0.77 -21.73 2.44
C PRO A 69 1.46 -23.10 2.53
N GLU A 70 1.46 -23.84 1.42
CA GLU A 70 2.14 -25.13 1.25
C GLU A 70 3.66 -25.00 1.25
N MET A 71 4.23 -24.00 0.55
CA MET A 71 5.67 -23.73 0.56
C MET A 71 6.16 -23.27 1.93
N LEU A 72 5.41 -22.39 2.58
CA LEU A 72 5.72 -21.95 3.96
C LEU A 72 5.66 -23.12 4.95
N ARG A 73 4.66 -24.01 4.80
CA ARG A 73 4.55 -25.21 5.63
C ARG A 73 5.71 -26.18 5.41
N ALA A 74 6.14 -26.37 4.16
CA ALA A 74 7.29 -27.21 3.83
C ALA A 74 8.60 -26.66 4.43
N GLU A 75 8.84 -25.36 4.31
CA GLU A 75 9.96 -24.65 4.95
C GLU A 75 9.95 -24.82 6.47
N LEU A 76 8.81 -24.60 7.13
CA LEU A 76 8.71 -24.72 8.58
C LEU A 76 8.95 -26.16 9.06
N LEU A 77 8.49 -27.17 8.31
CA LEU A 77 8.76 -28.57 8.64
C LEU A 77 10.24 -28.93 8.47
N SER A 78 10.88 -28.45 7.40
CA SER A 78 12.33 -28.59 7.19
C SER A 78 13.15 -27.98 8.34
N ILE A 79 12.78 -26.77 8.78
CA ILE A 79 13.42 -26.11 9.92
C ILE A 79 13.17 -26.89 11.22
N ALA A 80 11.95 -27.38 11.44
CA ALA A 80 11.62 -28.18 12.62
C ALA A 80 12.39 -29.50 12.67
N GLU A 81 12.67 -30.11 11.51
CA GLU A 81 13.47 -31.33 11.40
C GLU A 81 14.96 -31.06 11.65
N MET A 82 15.50 -29.96 11.10
CA MET A 82 16.88 -29.52 11.38
C MET A 82 17.15 -29.22 12.85
N LEU A 83 16.16 -28.68 13.57
CA LEU A 83 16.28 -28.34 14.99
C LEU A 83 16.02 -29.53 15.92
N ARG A 84 15.67 -30.69 15.37
CA ARG A 84 15.44 -31.91 16.14
C ARG A 84 16.78 -32.62 16.39
N VAL A 85 17.53 -32.12 17.37
CA VAL A 85 18.68 -32.78 18.01
C VAL A 85 18.19 -33.79 19.03
#